data_AF-A0A1M7S8Q0-F1
#
_entry.id   AF-A0A1M7S8Q0-F1
#
_cell.length_a   1.000
_cell.length_b   1.000
_cell.length_c   1.000
_cell.angle_alpha   90.00
_cell.angle_beta   90.00
_cell.angle_gamma   90.00
#
_symmetry.space_group_name_H-M   'P 1'
#
loop_
_entity.id
_entity.type
_entity.pdbx_description
1 polymer ?
#
loop_
_entity_poly.entity_id
_entity_poly.type
_entity_poly.pdbx_seq_one_letter_code
_entity_poly.pdbx_strand_id
1 'polypeptide(L)'
;MDGLMNILKAIGDEPLARWIALAFALRAVWSVVMWRRCPLLCGEAARLGPEAAAARRGAFDHSWRFLLVMLTGIALAVGGLFRLAQNGADAPGALLLLILGVYLFTTEPARRQIQDAESAYLAATAEGPERREVAAAILRDSHVKLVAIEVGIAALLGVAILAMGGAH
;
A
#
# COMPACT_ATOMS: atom_id res chain seq x y z
N MET A 1 4.12 22.10 20.74
CA MET A 1 4.50 20.70 20.39
C MET A 1 3.73 19.68 21.23
N ASP A 2 3.02 20.11 22.28
CA ASP A 2 2.29 19.25 23.22
C ASP A 2 1.06 18.56 22.60
N GLY A 3 0.42 19.20 21.62
CA GLY A 3 -0.75 18.64 20.94
C GLY A 3 -0.46 17.34 20.18
N LEU A 4 0.65 17.28 19.41
CA LEU A 4 1.01 16.07 18.68
C LEU A 4 1.34 14.92 19.63
N MET A 5 2.07 15.22 20.71
CA MET A 5 2.48 14.23 21.71
C MET A 5 1.29 13.69 22.51
N ASN A 6 0.30 14.54 22.82
CA ASN A 6 -0.96 14.14 23.46
C ASN A 6 -1.83 13.27 22.54
N ILE A 7 -1.95 13.60 21.24
CA ILE A 7 -2.67 12.76 20.26
C ILE A 7 -2.01 11.39 20.16
N LEU A 8 -0.70 11.39 20.04
CA LEU A 8 0.13 10.20 19.96
C LEU A 8 -0.11 9.31 21.20
N LYS A 9 -0.03 9.87 22.41
CA LYS A 9 -0.31 9.14 23.65
C LYS A 9 -1.74 8.59 23.71
N ALA A 10 -2.75 9.38 23.33
CA ALA A 10 -4.14 8.92 23.27
C ALA A 10 -4.32 7.75 22.29
N ILE A 11 -3.60 7.75 21.17
CA ILE A 11 -3.62 6.66 20.20
C ILE A 11 -2.89 5.42 20.74
N GLY A 12 -1.79 5.57 21.49
CA GLY A 12 -1.07 4.45 22.10
C GLY A 12 -1.89 3.67 23.15
N ASP A 13 -2.77 4.38 23.85
CA ASP A 13 -3.67 3.82 24.87
C ASP A 13 -4.95 3.20 24.27
N GLU A 14 -5.31 3.55 23.03
CA GLU A 14 -6.45 2.94 22.34
C GLU A 14 -6.11 1.51 21.86
N PRO A 15 -6.89 0.48 22.27
CA PRO A 15 -6.67 -0.89 21.81
C PRO A 15 -6.84 -1.02 20.29
N LEU A 16 -7.66 -0.15 19.69
CA LEU A 16 -7.89 -0.08 18.26
C LEU A 16 -6.61 0.25 17.47
N ALA A 17 -5.76 1.15 17.98
CA ALA A 17 -4.52 1.52 17.32
C ALA A 17 -3.53 0.36 17.23
N ARG A 18 -3.47 -0.49 18.27
CA ARG A 18 -2.64 -1.70 18.30
C ARG A 18 -3.11 -2.72 17.27
N TRP A 19 -4.42 -2.92 17.14
CA TRP A 19 -5.00 -3.77 16.11
C TRP A 19 -4.75 -3.25 14.70
N ILE A 20 -4.86 -1.93 14.49
CA ILE A 20 -4.55 -1.29 13.22
C ILE A 20 -3.08 -1.47 12.86
N ALA A 21 -2.16 -1.22 13.80
CA ALA A 21 -0.74 -1.41 13.59
C ALA A 21 -0.38 -2.87 13.27
N LEU A 22 -1.00 -3.83 13.97
CA LEU A 22 -0.86 -5.24 13.65
C LEU A 22 -1.36 -5.56 12.23
N ALA A 23 -2.50 -4.99 11.83
CA ALA A 23 -3.03 -5.15 10.48
C ALA A 23 -2.08 -4.60 9.41
N PHE A 24 -1.47 -3.42 9.64
CA PHE A 24 -0.45 -2.86 8.75
C PHE A 24 0.81 -3.73 8.68
N ALA A 25 1.28 -4.24 9.82
CA ALA A 25 2.43 -5.13 9.89
C ALA A 25 2.19 -6.44 9.12
N LEU A 26 1.04 -7.10 9.35
CA LEU A 26 0.63 -8.29 8.61
C LEU A 26 0.52 -8.01 7.10
N ARG A 27 -0.05 -6.85 6.73
CA ARG A 27 -0.19 -6.46 5.32
C ARG A 27 1.17 -6.22 4.65
N ALA A 28 2.12 -5.60 5.35
CA ALA A 28 3.48 -5.38 4.87
C ALA A 28 4.22 -6.72 4.68
N VAL A 29 4.14 -7.63 5.66
CA VAL A 29 4.68 -9.00 5.54
C VAL A 29 4.07 -9.72 4.34
N TRP A 30 2.75 -9.63 4.17
CA TRP A 30 2.07 -10.23 3.02
C TRP A 30 2.57 -9.67 1.69
N SER A 31 2.77 -8.35 1.57
CA SER A 31 3.35 -7.75 0.35
C SER A 31 4.77 -8.23 0.06
N VAL A 32 5.60 -8.41 1.09
CA VAL A 32 6.94 -8.98 0.92
C VAL A 32 6.84 -10.43 0.41
N VAL A 33 5.94 -11.24 0.98
CA VAL A 33 5.72 -12.63 0.55
C VAL A 33 5.23 -12.67 -0.90
N MET A 34 4.26 -11.83 -1.27
CA MET A 34 3.74 -11.75 -2.63
C MET A 34 4.80 -11.31 -3.64
N TRP A 35 5.64 -10.33 -3.28
CA TRP A 35 6.77 -9.93 -4.12
C TRP A 35 7.78 -11.08 -4.30
N ARG A 36 8.16 -11.76 -3.21
CA ARG A 36 9.10 -12.88 -3.23
C ARG A 36 8.58 -14.10 -4.00
N ARG A 37 7.26 -14.28 -4.04
CA ARG A 37 6.58 -15.37 -4.75
C ARG A 37 5.98 -14.95 -6.09
N CYS A 38 6.38 -13.79 -6.64
CA CYS A 38 5.85 -13.32 -7.91
C CYS A 38 6.27 -14.28 -9.06
N PRO A 39 5.33 -15.01 -9.68
CA PRO A 39 5.66 -16.07 -10.65
C PRO A 39 6.33 -15.52 -11.90
N LEU A 40 6.02 -14.26 -12.27
CA LEU A 40 6.61 -13.59 -13.43
C LEU A 40 8.11 -13.31 -13.23
N LEU A 41 8.50 -12.91 -12.01
CA LEU A 41 9.89 -12.63 -11.66
C LEU A 41 10.69 -13.90 -11.32
N CYS A 42 10.03 -14.98 -10.89
CA CYS A 42 10.64 -16.27 -10.59
C CYS A 42 10.86 -17.16 -11.84
N GLY A 43 10.60 -16.64 -13.05
CA GLY A 43 10.80 -17.39 -14.29
C GLY A 43 9.69 -18.40 -14.62
N GLU A 44 8.61 -18.45 -13.83
CA GLU A 44 7.44 -19.29 -14.12
C GLU A 44 6.50 -18.66 -15.15
N ALA A 45 6.83 -17.48 -15.67
CA ALA A 45 6.11 -16.79 -16.73
C ALA A 45 5.88 -17.68 -17.97
N ALA A 46 6.84 -18.53 -18.31
CA ALA A 46 6.71 -19.47 -19.43
C ALA A 46 5.60 -20.54 -19.21
N ARG A 47 5.19 -20.78 -17.96
CA ARG A 47 4.09 -21.69 -17.61
C ARG A 47 2.72 -21.02 -17.63
N LEU A 48 2.68 -19.69 -17.52
CA LEU A 48 1.46 -18.90 -17.68
C LEU A 48 1.21 -18.78 -19.18
N GLY A 49 0.47 -19.75 -19.74
CA GLY A 49 0.18 -19.80 -21.18
C GLY A 49 -0.39 -18.48 -21.73
N PRO A 50 -0.33 -18.28 -23.07
CA PRO A 50 -0.74 -17.03 -23.72
C PRO A 50 -2.20 -16.65 -23.45
N GLU A 51 -3.07 -17.63 -23.17
CA GLU A 51 -4.46 -17.41 -22.77
C GLU A 51 -4.60 -16.79 -21.37
N ALA A 52 -3.78 -17.20 -20.39
CA ALA A 52 -3.77 -16.60 -19.06
C ALA A 52 -3.26 -15.15 -19.10
N ALA A 53 -2.34 -14.86 -20.02
CA ALA A 53 -1.85 -13.51 -20.28
C ALA A 53 -2.88 -12.62 -21.01
N ALA A 54 -3.68 -13.19 -21.91
CA ALA A 54 -4.78 -12.49 -22.58
C ALA A 54 -5.98 -12.25 -21.64
N ALA A 55 -6.35 -13.24 -20.83
CA ALA A 55 -7.42 -13.13 -19.83
C ALA A 55 -7.09 -12.10 -18.74
N ARG A 56 -5.81 -11.99 -18.35
CA ARG A 56 -5.34 -10.92 -17.49
C ARG A 56 -5.52 -9.56 -18.17
N ARG A 57 -5.06 -9.38 -19.42
CA ARG A 57 -5.21 -8.10 -20.16
C ARG A 57 -6.66 -7.60 -20.24
N GLY A 58 -7.62 -8.50 -20.48
CA GLY A 58 -9.05 -8.13 -20.60
C GLY A 58 -9.75 -7.79 -19.27
N ALA A 59 -9.21 -8.23 -18.12
CA ALA A 59 -9.80 -7.95 -16.81
C ALA A 59 -9.46 -6.55 -16.25
N PHE A 60 -8.59 -5.79 -16.94
CA PHE A 60 -7.98 -4.58 -16.38
C PHE A 60 -8.39 -3.27 -17.04
N ASP A 61 -9.37 -3.27 -17.95
CA ASP A 61 -9.96 -2.03 -18.46
C ASP A 61 -10.72 -1.29 -17.35
N HIS A 62 -10.31 -0.03 -17.11
CA HIS A 62 -10.95 0.97 -16.24
C HIS A 62 -11.76 0.42 -15.06
N SER A 63 -11.07 -0.06 -14.01
CA SER A 63 -11.78 -0.54 -12.83
C SER A 63 -12.39 0.65 -12.08
N TRP A 64 -13.72 0.78 -12.13
CA TRP A 64 -14.51 1.67 -11.26
C TRP A 64 -14.10 1.54 -9.79
N ARG A 65 -13.64 0.35 -9.40
CA ARG A 65 -13.05 0.05 -8.09
C ARG A 65 -11.88 0.97 -7.73
N PHE A 66 -10.94 1.20 -8.64
CA PHE A 66 -9.81 2.10 -8.40
C PHE A 66 -10.30 3.52 -8.09
N LEU A 67 -11.23 4.03 -8.90
CA LEU A 67 -11.80 5.36 -8.69
C LEU A 67 -12.49 5.46 -7.33
N LEU A 68 -13.31 4.47 -6.97
CA LEU A 68 -14.00 4.44 -5.67
C LEU A 68 -13.02 4.40 -4.49
N VAL A 69 -11.97 3.58 -4.58
CA VAL A 69 -10.94 3.49 -3.52
C VAL A 69 -10.19 4.81 -3.38
N MET A 70 -9.80 5.45 -4.49
CA MET A 70 -9.12 6.73 -4.47
C MET A 70 -9.99 7.86 -3.92
N LEU A 71 -11.25 7.94 -4.36
CA LEU A 71 -12.21 8.93 -3.84
C LEU A 71 -12.45 8.73 -2.34
N THR A 72 -12.55 7.47 -1.90
CA THR A 72 -12.68 7.14 -0.48
C THR A 72 -11.43 7.56 0.29
N GLY A 73 -10.23 7.26 -0.21
CA GLY A 73 -8.96 7.69 0.40
C GLY A 73 -8.85 9.20 0.54
N ILE A 74 -9.23 9.95 -0.49
CA ILE A 74 -9.27 11.41 -0.48
C ILE A 74 -10.29 11.92 0.54
N ALA A 75 -11.51 11.38 0.55
CA ALA A 75 -12.55 11.77 1.49
C ALA A 75 -12.14 11.52 2.95
N LEU A 76 -11.49 10.39 3.24
CA LEU A 76 -10.95 10.08 4.56
C LEU A 76 -9.82 11.03 4.96
N ALA A 77 -8.90 11.32 4.05
CA ALA A 77 -7.79 12.24 4.31
C ALA A 77 -8.28 13.67 4.58
N VAL A 78 -9.14 14.20 3.71
CA VAL A 78 -9.73 15.54 3.86
C VAL A 78 -10.60 15.62 5.10
N GLY A 79 -11.46 14.62 5.35
CA GLY A 79 -12.31 14.57 6.54
C GLY A 79 -11.51 14.48 7.84
N GLY A 80 -10.43 13.67 7.86
CA GLY A 80 -9.50 13.58 8.97
C GLY A 80 -8.79 14.91 9.23
N LEU A 81 -8.28 15.56 8.18
CA LEU A 81 -7.64 16.87 8.29
C LEU A 81 -8.59 17.94 8.82
N PHE A 82 -9.83 17.98 8.31
CA PHE A 82 -10.83 18.96 8.75
C PHE A 82 -11.23 18.76 10.22
N ARG A 83 -11.37 17.50 10.66
CA ARG A 83 -11.65 17.19 12.06
C ARG A 83 -10.48 17.50 12.99
N LEU A 84 -9.24 17.27 12.54
CA LEU A 84 -8.05 17.71 13.28
C LEU A 84 -8.00 19.24 13.39
N ALA A 85 -8.39 19.97 12.33
CA ALA A 85 -8.43 21.42 12.37
C ALA A 85 -9.49 21.97 13.33
N GLN A 86 -10.64 21.29 13.47
CA GLN A 86 -11.73 21.71 14.36
C GLN A 86 -11.51 21.33 15.83
N ASN A 87 -11.08 20.10 16.07
CA ASN A 87 -11.04 19.51 17.43
C ASN A 87 -9.61 19.37 17.97
N GLY A 88 -8.60 19.75 17.18
CA GLY A 88 -7.21 19.71 17.59
C GLY A 88 -6.76 18.33 18.05
N ALA A 89 -6.13 18.30 19.22
CA ALA A 89 -5.54 17.10 19.78
C ALA A 89 -6.53 16.09 20.38
N ASP A 90 -7.80 16.49 20.56
CA ASP A 90 -8.80 15.71 21.28
C ASP A 90 -9.58 14.76 20.36
N ALA A 91 -9.15 14.60 19.11
CA ALA A 91 -9.78 13.74 18.11
C ALA A 91 -8.81 12.68 17.54
N PRO A 92 -8.42 11.65 18.33
CA PRO A 92 -7.51 10.60 17.87
C PRO A 92 -8.05 9.86 16.63
N GLY A 93 -9.37 9.70 16.54
CA GLY A 93 -10.04 9.15 15.35
C GLY A 93 -9.83 9.98 14.08
N ALA A 94 -9.62 11.30 14.18
CA ALA A 94 -9.35 12.15 13.03
C ALA A 94 -7.96 11.90 12.43
N LEU A 95 -6.96 11.61 13.27
CA LEU A 95 -5.64 11.20 12.81
C LEU A 95 -5.69 9.83 12.14
N LEU A 96 -6.45 8.88 12.69
CA LEU A 96 -6.64 7.56 12.07
C LEU A 96 -7.27 7.66 10.67
N LEU A 97 -8.30 8.51 10.50
CA LEU A 97 -8.90 8.78 9.19
C LEU A 97 -7.88 9.37 8.21
N LEU A 98 -7.06 10.31 8.68
CA LEU A 98 -6.01 10.92 7.86
C LEU A 98 -4.98 9.88 7.41
N ILE A 99 -4.44 9.08 8.34
CA ILE A 99 -3.45 8.03 8.06
C ILE A 99 -4.03 7.01 7.08
N LEU A 100 -5.26 6.55 7.29
CA LEU A 100 -5.92 5.58 6.42
C LEU A 100 -6.14 6.14 5.01
N GLY A 101 -6.57 7.40 4.91
CA GLY A 101 -6.74 8.09 3.64
C GLY A 101 -5.43 8.21 2.85
N VAL A 102 -4.36 8.66 3.51
CA VAL A 102 -3.01 8.76 2.92
C VAL A 102 -2.49 7.39 2.51
N TYR A 103 -2.72 6.36 3.32
CA TYR A 103 -2.33 4.99 2.99
C TYR A 103 -3.02 4.48 1.71
N LEU A 104 -4.34 4.66 1.59
CA LEU A 104 -5.07 4.27 0.37
C LEU A 104 -4.55 5.04 -0.85
N PHE A 105 -4.37 6.35 -0.70
CA PHE A 105 -3.88 7.23 -1.75
C PHE A 105 -2.47 6.85 -2.24
N THR A 106 -1.60 6.36 -1.37
CA THR A 106 -0.22 6.00 -1.71
C THR A 106 -0.08 4.56 -2.21
N THR A 107 -0.83 3.61 -1.66
CA THR A 107 -0.68 2.19 -1.99
C THR A 107 -1.48 1.74 -3.20
N GLU A 108 -2.66 2.29 -3.44
CA GLU A 108 -3.50 1.84 -4.55
C GLU A 108 -2.90 2.17 -5.94
N PRO A 109 -2.34 3.37 -6.18
CA PRO A 109 -1.62 3.63 -7.43
C PRO A 109 -0.40 2.72 -7.63
N ALA A 110 0.32 2.39 -6.56
CA ALA A 110 1.46 1.48 -6.64
C ALA A 110 1.03 0.05 -6.99
N ARG A 111 -0.11 -0.42 -6.44
CA ARG A 111 -0.71 -1.71 -6.83
C ARG A 111 -1.14 -1.71 -8.30
N ARG A 112 -1.67 -0.59 -8.79
CA ARG A 112 -2.02 -0.46 -10.20
C ARG A 112 -0.78 -0.48 -11.10
N GLN A 113 0.29 0.21 -10.71
CA GLN A 113 1.57 0.17 -11.42
C GLN A 113 2.13 -1.25 -11.53
N ILE A 114 2.03 -2.06 -10.47
CA ILE A 114 2.40 -3.49 -10.53
C ILE A 114 1.56 -4.21 -11.59
N GLN A 115 0.23 -4.05 -11.58
CA GLN A 115 -0.65 -4.71 -12.55
C GLN A 115 -0.32 -4.31 -13.99
N ASP A 116 -0.12 -3.01 -14.24
CA ASP A 116 0.24 -2.50 -15.56
C ASP A 116 1.61 -3.06 -16.00
N ALA A 117 2.59 -3.12 -15.08
CA ALA A 117 3.90 -3.71 -15.34
C ALA A 117 3.85 -5.23 -15.58
N GLU A 118 2.98 -5.98 -14.89
CA GLU A 118 2.75 -7.41 -15.16
C GLU A 118 2.23 -7.61 -16.58
N SER A 119 1.27 -6.77 -17.01
CA SER A 119 0.73 -6.82 -18.37
C SER A 119 1.78 -6.52 -19.44
N ALA A 120 2.64 -5.52 -19.18
CA ALA A 120 3.73 -5.13 -20.05
C ALA A 120 4.80 -6.24 -20.15
N TYR A 121 5.11 -6.90 -19.03
CA TYR A 121 6.03 -8.04 -19.00
C TYR A 121 5.53 -9.23 -19.83
N LEU A 122 4.24 -9.53 -19.73
CA LEU A 122 3.62 -10.59 -20.53
C LEU A 122 3.60 -10.26 -22.02
N ALA A 123 3.36 -9.00 -22.39
CA ALA A 123 3.46 -8.55 -23.79
C ALA A 123 4.90 -8.65 -24.32
N ALA A 124 5.87 -8.15 -23.55
CA ALA A 124 7.30 -8.18 -23.89
C ALA A 124 7.86 -9.60 -24.01
N THR A 125 7.23 -10.59 -23.37
CA THR A 125 7.62 -12.00 -23.46
C THR A 125 7.59 -12.53 -24.90
N ALA A 126 6.70 -12.01 -25.75
CA ALA A 126 6.58 -12.37 -27.16
C ALA A 126 7.58 -11.62 -28.07
N GLU A 127 8.17 -10.52 -27.61
CA GLU A 127 8.97 -9.61 -28.44
C GLU A 127 10.49 -9.88 -28.34
N GLY A 128 10.91 -10.68 -27.37
CA GLY A 128 12.31 -11.12 -27.22
C GLY A 128 12.88 -10.95 -25.80
N PRO A 129 14.09 -11.47 -25.54
CA PRO A 129 14.69 -11.48 -24.21
C PRO A 129 15.03 -10.08 -23.68
N GLU A 130 15.51 -9.18 -24.54
CA GLU A 130 15.92 -7.82 -24.14
C GLU A 130 14.72 -6.98 -23.63
N ARG A 131 13.60 -6.98 -24.36
CA ARG A 131 12.38 -6.30 -23.91
C ARG A 131 11.79 -6.92 -22.65
N ARG A 132 11.92 -8.25 -22.50
CA ARG A 132 11.50 -8.96 -21.28
C ARG A 132 12.30 -8.52 -20.06
N GLU A 133 13.61 -8.35 -20.19
CA GLU A 133 14.47 -7.88 -19.10
C GLU A 133 14.11 -6.46 -18.64
N VAL A 134 13.87 -5.55 -19.58
CA VAL A 134 13.42 -4.18 -19.27
C VAL A 134 12.08 -4.21 -18.54
N ALA A 135 11.10 -4.98 -19.02
CA ALA A 135 9.81 -5.09 -18.36
C ALA A 135 9.93 -5.77 -16.98
N ALA A 136 10.85 -6.72 -16.80
CA ALA A 136 11.12 -7.35 -15.50
C ALA A 136 11.66 -6.34 -14.48
N ALA A 137 12.54 -5.44 -14.93
CA ALA A 137 13.10 -4.38 -14.09
C ALA A 137 12.00 -3.41 -13.62
N ILE A 138 11.11 -2.98 -14.52
CA ILE A 138 9.96 -2.11 -14.19
C ILE A 138 9.01 -2.80 -13.21
N LEU A 139 8.71 -4.08 -13.42
CA LEU A 139 7.86 -4.86 -12.51
C LEU A 139 8.50 -5.00 -11.13
N ARG A 140 9.81 -5.27 -11.07
CA ARG A 140 10.55 -5.34 -9.81
C ARG A 140 10.54 -4.01 -9.07
N ASP A 141 10.79 -2.90 -9.77
CA ASP A 141 10.77 -1.55 -9.19
C ASP A 141 9.39 -1.22 -8.60
N SER A 142 8.33 -1.52 -9.35
CA SER A 142 6.94 -1.33 -8.89
C SER A 142 6.64 -2.11 -7.60
N HIS A 143 7.11 -3.36 -7.50
CA HIS A 143 6.99 -4.15 -6.28
C HIS A 143 7.79 -3.57 -5.12
N VAL A 144 9.06 -3.20 -5.36
CA VAL A 144 9.94 -2.61 -4.33
C VAL A 144 9.32 -1.33 -3.77
N LYS A 145 8.76 -0.48 -4.64
CA LYS A 145 8.07 0.74 -4.24
C LYS A 145 6.88 0.48 -3.32
N LEU A 146 6.00 -0.46 -3.68
CA LEU A 146 4.85 -0.82 -2.81
C LEU A 146 5.32 -1.38 -1.47
N VAL A 147 6.29 -2.30 -1.48
CA VAL A 147 6.86 -2.88 -0.26
C VAL A 147 7.49 -1.80 0.62
N ALA A 148 8.26 -0.87 0.03
CA ALA A 148 8.88 0.22 0.77
C ALA A 148 7.84 1.13 1.44
N ILE A 149 6.73 1.43 0.75
CA ILE A 149 5.62 2.22 1.32
C ILE A 149 4.98 1.45 2.49
N GLU A 150 4.58 0.19 2.28
CA GLU A 150 3.86 -0.58 3.30
C GLU A 150 4.74 -0.88 4.52
N VAL A 151 6.02 -1.24 4.32
CA VAL A 151 7.00 -1.43 5.39
C VAL A 151 7.31 -0.11 6.09
N GLY A 152 7.49 0.98 5.34
CA GLY A 152 7.74 2.30 5.90
C GLY A 152 6.61 2.77 6.82
N ILE A 153 5.35 2.60 6.39
CA ILE A 153 4.17 2.95 7.18
C ILE A 153 4.06 2.04 8.41
N ALA A 154 4.25 0.73 8.26
CA ALA A 154 4.22 -0.20 9.39
C ALA A 154 5.33 0.10 10.42
N ALA A 155 6.54 0.42 9.95
CA ALA A 155 7.65 0.81 10.81
C ALA A 155 7.40 2.13 11.53
N LEU A 156 6.90 3.16 10.84
CA LEU A 156 6.53 4.44 11.43
C LEU A 156 5.46 4.28 12.51
N LEU A 157 4.41 3.50 12.24
CA LEU A 157 3.36 3.20 13.22
C LEU A 157 3.92 2.40 14.40
N GLY A 158 4.76 1.40 14.15
CA GLY A 158 5.40 0.60 15.20
C GLY A 158 6.29 1.44 16.11
N VAL A 159 7.14 2.30 15.55
CA VAL A 159 8.00 3.22 16.30
C VAL A 159 7.16 4.21 17.10
N ALA A 160 6.12 4.78 16.49
CA ALA A 160 5.21 5.69 17.20
C ALA A 160 4.60 4.99 18.42
N ILE A 161 4.06 3.77 18.27
CA ILE A 161 3.45 3.03 19.38
C ILE A 161 4.47 2.67 20.46
N LEU A 162 5.67 2.19 20.08
CA LEU A 162 6.71 1.82 21.04
C LEU A 162 7.25 3.03 21.82
N ALA A 163 7.46 4.16 21.15
CA ALA A 163 7.92 5.40 21.78
C ALA A 163 6.91 5.92 22.83
N MET A 164 5.63 5.55 22.70
CA MET A 164 4.55 6.00 23.57
C MET A 164 4.24 4.99 24.67
N GLY A 165 4.31 3.69 24.36
CA GLY A 165 4.11 2.61 25.33
C GLY A 165 5.25 2.40 26.33
N GLY A 166 6.44 2.93 26.03
CA GLY A 166 7.60 2.94 26.94
C GLY A 166 7.61 4.07 27.98
N ALA A 167 6.58 4.92 28.02
CA ALA A 167 6.46 6.04 28.97
C ALA A 167 5.74 5.67 30.28
N HIS A 168 5.87 4.42 30.72
CA HIS A 168 5.37 3.91 32.00
C HIS A 168 6.53 3.66 32.96
#